data_AF-A0A090XE98-F1
#
_entry.id   AF-A0A090XE98-F1
#
_cell.length_a   1.000
_cell.length_b   1.000
_cell.length_c   1.000
_cell.angle_alpha   90.00
_cell.angle_beta   90.00
_cell.angle_gamma   90.00
#
_symmetry.space_group_name_H-M   'P 1'
#
loop_
_entity.id
_entity.type
_entity.pdbx_description
1 polymer ?
#
loop_
_entity_poly.entity_id
_entity_poly.type
_entity_poly.pdbx_seq_one_letter_code
_entity_poly.pdbx_strand_id
1 'polypeptide(L)'
;KVKTFAFLQIVVLIALSLHLASAGSKQLIGPQSSTNSIKAEFCDTNCTAGTNGIWNGCSGDCFCTHVGNSTEGRCMKITGFDEYPTSEAEE
;
A
#
# COMPACT_ATOMS: atom_id res chain seq x y z
N LYS A 1 -7.87 53.14 -12.60
CA LYS A 1 -7.30 52.53 -11.38
C LYS A 1 -8.05 51.25 -10.97
N VAL A 2 -9.38 51.26 -10.82
CA VAL A 2 -10.15 50.05 -10.46
C VAL A 2 -10.03 48.94 -11.50
N LYS A 3 -10.13 49.28 -12.80
CA LYS A 3 -10.06 48.30 -13.90
C LYS A 3 -8.74 47.52 -13.91
N THR A 4 -7.61 48.23 -13.75
CA THR A 4 -6.26 47.63 -13.65
C THR A 4 -6.08 46.77 -12.40
N PHE A 5 -6.67 47.18 -11.27
CA PHE A 5 -6.63 46.40 -10.04
C PHE A 5 -7.37 45.06 -10.17
N ALA A 6 -8.56 45.08 -10.80
CA ALA A 6 -9.34 43.86 -11.05
C ALA A 6 -8.59 42.86 -11.96
N PHE A 7 -7.95 43.35 -13.04
CA PHE A 7 -7.13 42.48 -13.90
C PHE A 7 -5.96 41.84 -13.15
N LEU A 8 -5.29 42.60 -12.27
CA LEU A 8 -4.19 42.09 -11.46
C LEU A 8 -4.65 40.97 -10.52
N GLN A 9 -5.80 41.13 -9.86
CA GLN A 9 -6.35 40.12 -8.96
C GLN A 9 -6.69 38.81 -9.67
N ILE A 10 -7.28 38.89 -10.88
CA ILE A 10 -7.61 37.70 -11.67
C ILE A 10 -6.36 36.90 -12.03
N VAL A 11 -5.29 37.57 -12.46
CA VAL A 11 -4.00 36.92 -12.78
C VAL A 11 -3.38 36.25 -11.55
N VAL A 12 -3.42 36.91 -10.39
CA VAL A 12 -2.90 36.35 -9.13
C VAL A 12 -3.70 35.10 -8.70
N LEU A 13 -5.03 35.11 -8.83
CA LEU A 13 -5.87 33.95 -8.53
C LEU A 13 -5.56 32.75 -9.45
N ILE A 14 -5.37 32.99 -10.75
CA ILE A 14 -5.03 31.92 -11.71
C ILE A 14 -3.65 31.33 -11.41
N ALA A 15 -2.66 32.16 -11.03
CA ALA A 15 -1.34 31.68 -10.65
C ALA A 15 -1.40 30.83 -9.37
N LEU A 16 -2.13 31.29 -8.35
CA LEU A 16 -2.30 30.57 -7.08
C LEU A 16 -2.99 29.21 -7.29
N SER A 17 -4.06 29.15 -8.07
CA SER A 17 -4.79 27.88 -8.31
C SER A 17 -3.93 26.84 -9.03
N LEU A 18 -3.04 27.26 -9.93
CA LEU A 18 -2.08 26.36 -10.59
C LEU A 18 -1.07 25.77 -9.59
N HIS A 19 -0.59 26.56 -8.62
CA HIS A 19 0.27 26.07 -7.55
C HIS A 19 -0.45 25.09 -6.61
N LEU A 20 -1.71 25.36 -6.26
CA LEU A 20 -2.53 24.49 -5.42
C LEU A 20 -2.89 23.16 -6.11
N ALA A 21 -3.18 23.18 -7.41
CA ALA A 21 -3.43 21.95 -8.17
C ALA A 21 -2.19 21.04 -8.23
N SER A 22 -0.99 21.61 -8.26
CA SER A 22 0.26 20.84 -8.17
C SER A 22 0.55 20.32 -6.75
N ALA A 23 0.06 20.99 -5.71
CA ALA A 23 0.30 20.59 -4.31
C ALA A 23 -0.62 19.43 -3.85
N GLY A 24 -1.58 19.01 -4.67
CA GLY A 24 -2.63 18.04 -4.29
C GLY A 24 -2.29 16.55 -4.42
N SER A 25 -1.13 16.14 -4.93
CA SER A 25 -0.83 14.69 -5.00
C SER A 25 0.66 14.40 -4.97
N LYS A 26 1.23 14.70 -3.81
CA LYS A 26 2.34 13.97 -3.20
C LYS A 26 2.37 14.48 -1.77
N GLN A 27 1.31 14.14 -1.01
CA GLN A 27 1.62 13.57 0.28
C GLN A 27 2.48 12.34 -0.10
N LEU A 28 3.78 12.56 -0.26
CA LEU A 28 4.74 11.65 0.31
C LEU A 28 4.25 11.61 1.76
N ILE A 29 3.35 10.66 2.03
CA ILE A 29 3.53 9.72 3.11
C ILE A 29 5.02 9.86 3.44
N GLY A 30 5.33 10.54 4.54
CA GLY A 30 6.72 10.70 4.93
C GLY A 30 7.34 9.31 5.06
N PRO A 31 8.50 9.15 5.66
CA PRO A 31 8.69 7.88 6.36
C PRO A 31 7.57 7.80 7.43
N GLN A 32 6.36 7.33 7.06
CA GLN A 32 5.46 6.66 7.99
C GLN A 32 6.37 5.62 8.58
N SER A 33 6.76 5.86 9.83
CA SER A 33 7.58 5.03 10.69
C SER A 33 8.10 3.79 9.95
N SER A 34 9.31 3.88 9.39
CA SER A 34 9.94 2.75 8.70
C SER A 34 10.12 1.51 9.59
N THR A 35 9.80 1.62 10.88
CA THR A 35 9.77 0.53 11.84
C THR A 35 8.58 -0.41 11.63
N ASN A 36 7.44 0.07 11.12
CA ASN A 36 6.18 -0.68 11.09
C ASN A 36 5.56 -0.79 9.69
N SER A 37 6.39 -0.88 8.64
CA SER A 37 5.87 -1.12 7.30
C SER A 37 5.53 -2.60 7.13
N ILE A 38 4.23 -2.93 7.09
CA ILE A 38 3.77 -4.23 6.61
C ILE A 38 4.16 -4.34 5.13
N LYS A 39 4.96 -5.36 4.80
CA LYS A 39 5.37 -5.65 3.43
C LYS A 39 4.86 -7.03 3.03
N ALA A 40 4.07 -7.07 1.96
CA ALA A 40 3.70 -8.29 1.27
C ALA A 40 4.62 -8.47 0.05
N GLU A 41 5.22 -9.65 -0.09
CA GLU A 41 6.07 -10.00 -1.22
C GLU A 41 5.69 -11.36 -1.81
N PHE A 42 5.86 -11.51 -3.12
CA PHE A 42 5.68 -12.80 -3.77
C PHE A 42 6.94 -13.63 -3.62
N CYS A 43 6.74 -14.91 -3.29
CA CYS A 43 7.81 -15.90 -3.31
C CYS A 43 8.04 -16.39 -4.75
N ASP A 44 9.15 -17.07 -4.98
CA ASP A 44 9.53 -17.53 -6.32
C ASP A 44 8.65 -18.69 -6.82
N THR A 45 7.90 -19.34 -5.93
CA THR A 45 7.09 -20.52 -6.25
C THR A 45 5.61 -20.21 -6.45
N ASN A 46 4.95 -21.11 -7.16
CA ASN A 46 3.50 -21.20 -7.27
C ASN A 46 2.98 -22.32 -6.38
N CYS A 47 1.67 -22.35 -6.20
CA CYS A 47 0.97 -23.41 -5.51
C CYS A 47 -0.21 -23.92 -6.34
N THR A 48 -0.58 -25.18 -6.13
CA THR A 48 -1.72 -25.80 -6.81
C THR A 48 -2.61 -26.54 -5.83
N ALA A 49 -3.91 -26.57 -6.15
CA ALA A 49 -4.89 -27.32 -5.39
C ALA A 49 -4.69 -28.83 -5.63
N GLY A 50 -4.46 -29.58 -4.56
CA GLY A 50 -4.44 -31.04 -4.58
C GLY A 50 -5.85 -31.63 -4.68
N THR A 51 -5.93 -32.94 -4.94
CA THR A 51 -7.20 -33.69 -5.03
C THR A 51 -8.01 -33.70 -3.73
N ASN A 52 -7.35 -33.43 -2.60
CA ASN A 52 -7.95 -33.29 -1.27
C ASN A 52 -8.34 -31.83 -0.93
N GLY A 53 -8.21 -30.89 -1.88
CA GLY A 53 -8.45 -29.46 -1.66
C GLY A 53 -7.34 -28.72 -0.93
N ILE A 54 -6.23 -29.40 -0.58
CA ILE A 54 -5.08 -28.77 0.07
C ILE A 54 -4.16 -28.17 -0.99
N TRP A 55 -3.76 -26.92 -0.78
CA TRP A 55 -2.82 -26.21 -1.64
C TRP A 55 -1.37 -26.57 -1.30
N ASN A 56 -0.57 -26.92 -2.30
CA ASN A 56 0.83 -27.32 -2.13
C ASN A 56 1.75 -26.54 -3.08
N GLY A 57 3.02 -26.35 -2.72
CA GLY A 57 4.04 -25.73 -3.57
C GLY A 57 4.77 -24.53 -2.95
N CYS A 58 4.21 -23.95 -1.89
CA CYS A 58 4.90 -22.95 -1.10
C CYS A 58 5.85 -23.59 -0.08
N SER A 59 6.93 -22.90 0.25
CA SER A 59 7.95 -23.35 1.21
C SER A 59 8.32 -22.21 2.16
N GLY A 60 8.92 -22.55 3.31
CA GLY A 60 9.27 -21.58 4.34
C GLY A 60 8.04 -20.86 4.90
N ASP A 61 8.13 -19.54 5.07
CA ASP A 61 7.05 -18.70 5.60
C ASP A 61 6.05 -18.25 4.52
N CYS A 62 6.15 -18.79 3.30
CA CYS A 62 5.27 -18.45 2.21
C CYS A 62 3.96 -19.23 2.30
N PHE A 63 2.84 -18.56 2.08
CA PHE A 63 1.52 -19.17 2.00
C PHE A 63 0.87 -18.97 0.63
N CYS A 64 -0.07 -19.84 0.28
CA CYS A 64 -0.69 -19.87 -1.04
C CYS A 64 -1.85 -18.88 -1.15
N THR A 65 -1.89 -18.13 -2.25
CA THR A 65 -3.04 -17.30 -2.65
C THR A 65 -3.53 -17.63 -4.03
N HIS A 66 -4.84 -17.70 -4.22
CA HIS A 66 -5.47 -17.91 -5.52
C HIS A 66 -6.65 -16.94 -5.69
N VAL A 67 -7.01 -16.68 -6.95
CA VAL A 67 -8.14 -15.81 -7.30
C VAL A 67 -9.27 -16.66 -7.86
N GLY A 68 -10.47 -16.49 -7.30
CA GLY A 68 -11.67 -17.19 -7.75
C GLY A 68 -11.52 -18.71 -7.70
N ASN A 69 -11.99 -19.38 -8.76
CA ASN A 69 -11.97 -20.85 -8.88
C ASN A 69 -10.68 -21.40 -9.54
N SER A 70 -9.61 -20.60 -9.62
CA SER A 70 -8.33 -21.09 -10.15
C SER A 70 -7.80 -22.23 -9.29
N THR A 71 -7.25 -23.28 -9.92
CA THR A 71 -6.51 -24.38 -9.25
C THR A 71 -5.02 -24.09 -9.14
N GLU A 72 -4.58 -22.95 -9.66
CA GLU A 72 -3.22 -22.42 -9.53
C GLU A 72 -3.24 -21.11 -8.73
N GLY A 73 -2.22 -20.94 -7.90
CA GLY A 73 -2.04 -19.81 -7.01
C GLY A 73 -0.58 -19.37 -6.94
N ARG A 74 -0.34 -18.22 -6.33
CA ARG A 74 0.99 -17.67 -6.10
C ARG A 74 1.32 -17.73 -4.61
N CYS A 75 2.56 -18.09 -4.31
CA CYS A 75 3.06 -18.07 -2.94
C CYS A 75 3.44 -16.64 -2.55
N MET A 76 3.03 -16.21 -1.36
CA MET A 76 3.37 -14.89 -0.82
C MET A 76 3.80 -14.96 0.64
N LYS A 77 4.60 -13.99 1.05
CA LYS A 77 5.07 -13.79 2.42
C LYS A 77 4.70 -12.40 2.88
N ILE A 78 4.24 -12.28 4.12
CA ILE A 78 4.00 -10.98 4.77
C ILE A 78 5.04 -10.82 5.89
N THR A 79 5.64 -9.63 5.95
CA THR A 79 6.63 -9.23 6.97
C THR A 79 6.23 -7.90 7.59
N GLY A 80 6.76 -7.58 8.77
CA GLY A 80 6.47 -6.31 9.47
C GLY A 80 5.37 -6.38 10.53
N PHE A 81 5.14 -7.55 11.14
CA PHE A 81 4.26 -7.70 12.30
C PHE A 81 5.00 -7.59 13.66
N ASP A 82 6.26 -7.14 13.65
CA ASP A 82 7.14 -7.23 14.83
C ASP A 82 6.77 -6.29 16.01
N GLU A 83 5.62 -5.60 15.94
CA GLU A 83 5.10 -4.77 17.04
C GLU A 83 3.61 -5.02 17.29
N TYR A 84 3.23 -6.25 17.63
CA TYR A 84 2.16 -6.39 18.61
C TYR A 84 2.83 -6.75 19.93
N PRO A 85 2.92 -5.85 20.92
CA PRO A 85 3.22 -6.30 22.26
C PRO A 85 2.16 -7.34 22.58
N THR A 86 2.61 -8.59 22.70
CA THR A 86 1.85 -9.60 23.42
C THR A 86 1.52 -8.91 24.72
N SER A 87 0.23 -8.61 24.95
CA SER A 87 -0.21 -8.31 26.30
C SER A 87 0.11 -9.60 27.04
N GLU A 88 1.26 -9.60 27.72
CA GLU A 88 1.50 -10.52 28.80
C GLU A 88 0.28 -10.30 29.69
N ALA A 89 -0.59 -11.30 29.72
CA ALA A 89 -1.76 -11.30 30.56
C ALA A 89 -1.24 -11.13 31.99
N GLU A 90 -1.33 -9.92 32.52
CA GLU A 90 -1.19 -9.69 33.94
C GLU A 90 -2.35 -10.47 34.58
N GLU A 91 -1.99 -11.57 35.27
CA GLU A 91 -2.88 -12.41 36.10
C GLU A 91 -3.65 -11.60 37.15
#